data_AF-A0A836KN86-F1
#
_entry.id   AF-A0A836KN86-F1
#
_cell.length_a   1.000
_cell.length_b   1.000
_cell.length_c   1.000
_cell.angle_alpha   90.00
_cell.angle_beta   90.00
_cell.angle_gamma   90.00
#
_symmetry.space_group_name_H-M   'P 1'
#
loop_
_entity.id
_entity.type
_entity.pdbx_description
1 polymer ?
#
loop_
_entity_poly.entity_id
_entity_poly.type
_entity_poly.pdbx_seq_one_letter_code
_entity_poly.pdbx_strand_id
1 'polypeptide(L)'
;MPQDTYFRRAINWMYGDDAYLQNLPTKDLGNKHINELLGRHPYHPYDPNMGAGNPCYELNTLFYECMEADHVEGYELYQKHVACYFPYKVDLMKCIAKEKRRHRMEVEALEAKGSKT
;
A
#
# COMPACT_ATOMS: atom_id res chain seq x y z
N MET A 1 -20.67 -26.42 9.88
CA MET A 1 -20.17 -25.02 9.90
C MET A 1 -20.21 -24.50 8.47
N PRO A 2 -20.79 -23.32 8.19
CA PRO A 2 -20.91 -22.84 6.82
C PRO A 2 -19.53 -22.43 6.28
N GLN A 3 -19.26 -22.86 5.06
CA GLN A 3 -17.96 -22.85 4.40
C GLN A 3 -17.35 -21.44 4.32
N ASP A 4 -16.07 -21.38 4.67
CA ASP A 4 -15.25 -20.18 4.72
C ASP A 4 -15.01 -19.60 3.32
N THR A 5 -15.80 -18.59 2.96
CA THR A 5 -15.81 -17.98 1.62
C THR A 5 -14.60 -17.06 1.42
N TYR A 6 -14.18 -16.90 0.16
CA TYR A 6 -13.12 -15.96 -0.22
C TYR A 6 -13.36 -14.54 0.32
N PHE A 7 -14.62 -14.11 0.37
CA PHE A 7 -15.03 -12.81 0.90
C PHE A 7 -14.72 -12.67 2.39
N ARG A 8 -14.96 -13.72 3.18
CA ARG A 8 -14.68 -13.74 4.62
C ARG A 8 -13.18 -13.71 4.92
N ARG A 9 -12.37 -14.44 4.16
CA ARG A 9 -10.90 -14.36 4.25
C ARG A 9 -10.36 -12.98 3.87
N ALA A 10 -10.94 -12.34 2.85
CA ALA A 10 -10.54 -11.01 2.43
C ALA A 10 -10.83 -9.95 3.51
N ILE A 11 -11.99 -10.05 4.18
CA ILE A 11 -12.34 -9.18 5.30
C ILE A 11 -11.45 -9.44 6.53
N ASN A 12 -11.23 -10.70 6.89
CA ASN A 12 -10.32 -11.04 8.00
C ASN A 12 -8.87 -10.64 7.71
N TRP A 13 -8.44 -10.64 6.45
CA TRP A 13 -7.11 -10.17 6.06
C TRP A 13 -7.00 -8.65 6.08
N MET A 14 -8.07 -7.92 5.71
CA MET A 14 -8.08 -6.45 5.77
C MET A 14 -8.22 -5.91 7.20
N TYR A 15 -8.91 -6.64 8.08
CA TYR A 15 -9.29 -6.08 9.38
C TYR A 15 -8.79 -6.91 10.59
N GLY A 16 -8.44 -8.19 10.44
CA GLY A 16 -8.13 -9.11 11.53
C GLY A 16 -9.33 -9.98 11.91
N ASP A 17 -9.09 -11.14 12.58
CA ASP A 17 -10.09 -12.20 12.82
C ASP A 17 -11.33 -11.76 13.64
N ASP A 18 -11.33 -10.56 14.24
CA ASP A 18 -12.40 -10.05 15.14
C ASP A 18 -12.98 -8.66 14.76
N ALA A 19 -12.66 -8.09 13.60
CA ALA A 19 -12.41 -6.65 13.59
C ALA A 19 -13.42 -5.65 12.98
N TYR A 20 -14.53 -6.03 12.32
CA TYR A 20 -15.33 -4.99 11.62
C TYR A 20 -16.72 -4.66 12.19
N LEU A 21 -17.31 -5.47 13.08
CA LEU A 21 -18.72 -5.23 13.47
C LEU A 21 -19.02 -5.23 14.97
N GLN A 22 -18.03 -5.42 15.87
CA GLN A 22 -18.35 -5.55 17.31
C GLN A 22 -17.63 -4.60 18.26
N ASN A 23 -16.58 -3.90 17.83
CA ASN A 23 -15.94 -2.88 18.66
C ASN A 23 -16.07 -1.53 17.98
N LEU A 24 -16.87 -0.63 18.54
CA LEU A 24 -16.78 0.79 18.22
C LEU A 24 -15.33 1.21 18.51
N PRO A 25 -14.52 1.57 17.50
CA PRO A 25 -13.18 2.06 17.75
C PRO A 25 -13.27 3.24 18.72
N THR A 26 -12.31 3.35 19.63
CA THR A 26 -12.24 4.53 20.49
C THR A 26 -12.21 5.78 19.59
N LYS A 27 -12.77 6.90 20.07
CA LYS A 27 -12.83 8.15 19.28
C LYS A 27 -11.45 8.52 18.69
N ASP A 28 -10.38 8.22 19.41
CA ASP A 28 -9.00 8.45 18.97
C ASP A 28 -8.55 7.55 17.81
N LEU A 29 -9.04 6.31 17.73
CA LEU A 29 -8.77 5.39 16.62
C LEU A 29 -9.58 5.75 15.38
N GLY A 30 -10.83 6.19 15.55
CA GLY A 30 -11.71 6.59 14.45
C GLY A 30 -11.27 7.86 13.70
N ASN A 31 -10.45 8.70 14.33
CA ASN A 31 -9.93 9.93 13.73
C ASN A 31 -8.59 9.75 13.00
N LYS A 32 -7.93 8.58 13.11
CA LYS A 32 -6.64 8.32 12.47
C LYS A 32 -6.83 7.82 11.05
N HIS A 33 -6.00 8.30 10.14
CA HIS A 33 -5.99 7.81 8.77
C HIS A 33 -5.50 6.35 8.72
N ILE A 34 -6.04 5.52 7.83
CA ILE A 34 -5.70 4.09 7.78
C ILE A 34 -4.20 3.81 7.57
N ASN A 35 -3.49 4.71 6.88
CA ASN A 35 -2.05 4.59 6.72
C ASN A 35 -1.31 4.74 8.06
N GLU A 36 -1.75 5.65 8.94
CA GLU A 36 -1.16 5.82 10.27
C GLU A 36 -1.40 4.58 11.14
N LEU A 37 -2.60 4.00 11.07
CA LEU A 37 -2.94 2.76 11.77
C LEU A 37 -2.05 1.59 11.32
N LEU A 38 -1.64 1.58 10.06
CA LEU A 38 -0.76 0.56 9.49
C LEU A 38 0.73 0.90 9.63
N GLY A 39 1.10 1.98 10.33
CA GLY A 39 2.48 2.45 10.45
C GLY A 39 3.11 2.87 9.12
N ARG A 40 2.29 3.27 8.14
CA ARG A 40 2.69 3.66 6.78
C ARG A 40 2.73 5.17 6.65
N HIS A 41 3.52 5.63 5.68
CA HIS A 41 3.53 7.04 5.30
C HIS A 41 2.10 7.52 4.92
N PRO A 42 1.68 8.75 5.29
CA PRO A 42 0.38 9.29 4.93
C PRO A 42 0.08 9.21 3.43
N TYR A 43 1.12 9.35 2.60
CA TYR A 43 1.06 9.27 1.14
C TYR A 43 1.28 7.86 0.60
N HIS A 44 0.83 6.79 1.25
CA HIS A 44 0.96 5.45 0.66
C HIS A 44 0.39 5.40 -0.79
N PRO A 45 1.12 4.87 -1.80
CA PRO A 45 2.27 3.96 -1.70
C PRO A 45 3.67 4.59 -1.74
N TYR A 46 3.80 5.91 -1.58
CA TYR A 46 5.09 6.57 -1.46
C TYR A 46 5.97 5.93 -0.38
N ASP A 47 7.23 5.72 -0.71
CA ASP A 47 8.28 5.25 0.18
C ASP A 47 9.43 6.26 0.22
N PRO A 48 9.66 6.95 1.35
CA PRO A 48 10.74 7.93 1.48
C PRO A 48 12.15 7.31 1.43
N ASN A 49 12.26 5.99 1.62
CA ASN A 49 13.53 5.27 1.62
C ASN A 49 13.82 4.59 0.26
N MET A 50 12.95 4.77 -0.73
CA MET A 50 13.19 4.23 -2.07
C MET A 50 14.38 4.96 -2.70
N GLY A 51 15.50 4.25 -2.84
CA GLY A 51 16.72 4.80 -3.46
C GLY A 51 16.64 4.88 -5.00
N ALA A 52 17.48 5.72 -5.59
CA ALA A 52 17.55 5.94 -7.04
C ALA A 52 17.87 4.70 -7.88
N GLY A 53 18.44 3.65 -7.27
CA GLY A 53 18.66 2.36 -7.94
C GLY A 53 17.40 1.48 -8.06
N ASN A 54 16.27 1.88 -7.47
CA ASN A 54 15.02 1.13 -7.55
C ASN A 54 14.29 1.44 -8.88
N PRO A 55 13.82 0.43 -9.63
CA PRO A 55 13.09 0.64 -10.89
C PRO A 55 11.81 1.49 -10.79
N CYS A 56 11.25 1.65 -9.59
CA CYS A 56 10.06 2.47 -9.35
C CYS A 56 10.37 3.86 -8.79
N TYR A 57 11.65 4.25 -8.67
CA TYR A 57 12.07 5.49 -8.03
C TYR A 57 11.44 6.73 -8.68
N GLU A 58 11.48 6.85 -10.00
CA GLU A 58 10.91 8.00 -10.71
C GLU A 58 9.41 8.14 -10.46
N LEU A 59 8.66 7.03 -10.49
CA LEU A 59 7.22 7.02 -10.19
C LEU A 59 6.93 7.37 -8.72
N ASN A 60 7.82 6.99 -7.81
CA ASN A 60 7.74 7.33 -6.39
C ASN A 60 7.89 8.85 -6.18
N THR A 61 8.86 9.45 -6.87
CA THR A 61 9.11 10.89 -6.86
C THR A 61 7.95 11.66 -7.49
N LEU A 62 7.48 11.28 -8.68
CA LEU A 62 6.35 11.94 -9.36
C LEU A 62 5.07 11.93 -8.52
N PHE A 63 4.81 10.83 -7.82
CA PHE A 63 3.65 10.76 -6.94
C PHE A 63 3.79 11.70 -5.73
N TYR A 64 4.97 11.75 -5.11
CA TYR A 64 5.25 12.68 -4.01
C TYR A 64 5.12 14.14 -4.46
N GLU A 65 5.70 14.48 -5.62
CA GLU A 65 5.61 15.82 -6.20
C GLU A 65 4.16 16.24 -6.42
N CYS A 66 3.29 15.35 -6.90
CA CYS A 66 1.87 15.65 -7.01
C CYS A 66 1.21 15.92 -5.65
N MET A 67 1.51 15.11 -4.64
CA MET A 67 0.90 15.24 -3.29
C MET A 67 1.32 16.53 -2.57
N GLU A 68 2.44 17.13 -2.96
CA GLU A 68 3.00 18.38 -2.45
C GLU A 68 2.80 19.59 -3.38
N ALA A 69 2.15 19.42 -4.53
CA ALA A 69 2.01 20.49 -5.51
C ALA A 69 0.99 21.57 -5.08
N ASP A 70 1.21 22.80 -5.54
CA ASP A 70 0.37 23.97 -5.23
C ASP A 70 -1.12 23.76 -5.55
N HIS A 71 -1.45 23.03 -6.61
CA HIS A 71 -2.84 22.80 -7.02
C HIS A 71 -3.64 21.90 -6.05
N VAL A 72 -2.97 21.22 -5.12
CA VAL A 72 -3.59 20.46 -4.03
C VAL A 72 -3.30 21.08 -2.66
N GLU A 73 -2.82 22.32 -2.62
CA GLU A 73 -2.66 23.06 -1.36
C GLU A 73 -4.04 23.27 -0.69
N GLY A 74 -4.10 23.04 0.62
CA GLY A 74 -5.34 23.12 1.39
C GLY A 74 -6.29 21.94 1.23
N TYR A 75 -5.97 20.95 0.38
CA TYR A 75 -6.75 19.73 0.29
C TYR A 75 -6.48 18.83 1.50
N GLU A 76 -7.54 18.22 2.02
CA GLU A 76 -7.43 17.13 2.98
C GLU A 76 -6.68 15.94 2.37
N LEU A 77 -6.03 15.12 3.20
CA LEU A 77 -5.19 14.02 2.74
C LEU A 77 -5.89 13.10 1.74
N TYR A 78 -7.15 12.74 1.99
CA TYR A 78 -7.92 11.88 1.09
C TYR A 78 -8.19 12.55 -0.27
N GLN A 79 -8.38 13.87 -0.30
CA GLN A 79 -8.61 14.63 -1.53
C GLN A 79 -7.33 14.70 -2.37
N LYS A 80 -6.17 14.88 -1.72
CA LYS A 80 -4.86 14.77 -2.39
C LYS A 80 -4.68 13.40 -3.06
N HIS A 81 -5.03 12.32 -2.37
CA HIS A 81 -4.97 10.95 -2.92
C HIS A 81 -5.89 10.75 -4.12
N VAL A 82 -7.04 11.44 -4.18
CA VAL A 82 -7.96 11.41 -5.33
C VAL A 82 -7.38 12.23 -6.49
N ALA A 83 -6.91 13.45 -6.22
CA ALA A 83 -6.33 14.34 -7.23
C ALA A 83 -5.10 13.72 -7.89
N CYS A 84 -4.22 13.10 -7.10
CA CYS A 84 -3.00 12.45 -7.56
C CYS A 84 -3.17 10.97 -7.90
N TYR A 85 -4.42 10.49 -8.01
CA TYR A 85 -4.69 9.07 -8.25
C TYR A 85 -4.19 8.60 -9.62
N PHE A 86 -4.61 9.29 -10.68
CA PHE A 86 -4.23 8.96 -12.04
C PHE A 86 -3.46 10.12 -12.69
N PRO A 87 -2.33 9.86 -13.37
CA PRO A 87 -1.69 8.55 -13.55
C PRO A 87 -0.80 8.13 -12.36
N TYR A 88 -0.38 9.08 -11.52
CA TYR A 88 0.76 8.94 -10.62
C TYR A 88 0.67 7.76 -9.64
N LYS A 89 -0.38 7.72 -8.80
CA LYS A 89 -0.56 6.64 -7.82
C LYS A 89 -0.73 5.29 -8.50
N VAL A 90 -1.53 5.24 -9.57
CA VAL A 90 -1.81 4.00 -10.32
C VAL A 90 -0.53 3.40 -10.89
N ASP A 91 0.31 4.20 -11.54
CA ASP A 91 1.51 3.69 -12.19
C ASP A 91 2.59 3.28 -11.18
N LEU A 92 2.73 4.03 -10.08
CA LEU A 92 3.58 3.61 -8.96
C LEU A 92 3.12 2.27 -8.37
N MET A 93 1.81 2.08 -8.14
CA MET A 93 1.28 0.80 -7.65
C MET A 93 1.55 -0.35 -8.61
N LYS A 94 1.38 -0.14 -9.93
CA LYS A 94 1.69 -1.15 -10.95
C LYS A 94 3.16 -1.54 -10.93
N CYS A 95 4.06 -0.55 -10.84
CA CYS A 95 5.49 -0.78 -10.77
C CYS A 95 5.84 -1.60 -9.53
N ILE A 96 5.41 -1.17 -8.33
CA ILE A 96 5.65 -1.88 -7.08
C ILE A 96 5.11 -3.33 -7.14
N ALA A 97 3.93 -3.54 -7.72
CA ALA A 97 3.35 -4.87 -7.86
C ALA A 97 4.19 -5.77 -8.78
N LYS A 98 4.72 -5.21 -9.88
CA LYS A 98 5.62 -5.91 -10.80
C LYS A 98 6.93 -6.30 -10.11
N GLU A 99 7.57 -5.36 -9.42
CA GLU A 99 8.84 -5.61 -8.71
C GLU A 99 8.69 -6.64 -7.59
N LYS A 100 7.60 -6.55 -6.81
CA LYS A 100 7.28 -7.58 -5.80
C LYS A 100 7.08 -8.96 -6.42
N ARG A 101 6.47 -9.04 -7.61
CA ARG A 101 6.32 -10.31 -8.34
C ARG A 101 7.68 -10.83 -8.79
N ARG A 102 8.55 -9.97 -9.36
CA ARG A 102 9.89 -10.36 -9.80
C ARG A 102 10.72 -10.91 -8.63
N HIS A 103 10.74 -10.21 -7.50
CA HIS A 103 11.47 -10.65 -6.32
C HIS A 103 10.99 -12.02 -5.80
N ARG A 104 9.66 -12.29 -5.77
CA ARG A 104 9.14 -13.61 -5.39
C ARG A 104 9.66 -14.72 -6.31
N MET A 105 9.64 -14.49 -7.62
CA MET A 105 10.16 -15.45 -8.59
C MET A 105 11.67 -15.67 -8.45
N GLU A 106 12.43 -14.62 -8.14
CA GLU A 106 13.88 -14.71 -7.88
C GLU A 106 14.18 -15.54 -6.63
N VAL A 107 13.44 -15.32 -5.54
CA VAL A 107 13.57 -16.10 -4.29
C VAL A 107 13.21 -17.57 -4.53
N GLU A 108 12.07 -17.85 -5.16
CA GLU A 108 11.63 -19.22 -5.50
C GLU A 108 12.68 -19.94 -6.37
N ALA A 109 13.29 -19.23 -7.33
CA ALA A 109 14.32 -19.78 -8.19
C ALA A 109 15.64 -20.07 -7.44
N LEU A 110 15.98 -19.28 -6.42
CA LEU A 110 17.16 -19.51 -5.57
C LEU A 110 16.93 -20.70 -4.64
N GLU A 111 15.75 -20.83 -4.03
CA GLU A 111 15.39 -21.96 -3.17
C GLU A 111 15.40 -23.28 -3.95
N ALA A 112 14.85 -23.29 -5.18
CA ALA A 112 14.89 -24.46 -6.05
C ALA A 112 16.30 -24.88 -6.49
N LYS A 113 17.26 -23.95 -6.50
CA LYS A 113 18.68 -24.23 -6.78
C LYS A 113 19.44 -24.69 -5.54
N GLY A 114 19.15 -24.12 -4.37
CA GLY A 114 19.78 -24.50 -3.09
C GLY A 114 19.36 -25.88 -2.58
N SER A 115 18.14 -26.33 -2.92
CA SER A 115 17.64 -27.67 -2.51
C SER A 115 18.19 -28.84 -3.35
N LYS A 116 19.12 -28.59 -4.28
CA LYS A 116 19.76 -29.61 -5.14
C LYS A 116 21.21 -29.94 -4.75
N THR A 117 21.62 -29.60 -3.54
CA THR A 117 22.91 -30.00 -2.92
C THR A 117 22.64 -30.89 -1.74
#